data_AF-A0A3N5FWJ5-F1
#
_entry.id   AF-A0A3N5FWJ5-F1
#
_cell.length_a   1.000
_cell.length_b   1.000
_cell.length_c   1.000
_cell.angle_alpha   90.00
_cell.angle_beta   90.00
_cell.angle_gamma   90.00
#
_symmetry.space_group_name_H-M   'P 1'
#
loop_
_entity.id
_entity.type
_entity.pdbx_description
1 polymer ?
#
loop_
_entity_poly.entity_id
_entity_poly.type
_entity_poly.pdbx_seq_one_letter_code
_entity_poly.pdbx_strand_id
1 'polypeptide(L)'
;MSVIECLREPELADAIVSGLWPDRCDEDLHHHAETCEICRDLLAVLNPLRQEHVEACRQASVPSARVVWWRAHVRARAEAAQTVTQPIAWLNGITTVSVIAVAVAVMGAAWRIFEARRLGVNLSWDSVSRLFDFGAPTRSAANGLAAVSTMVWDSTVFVWGVGACVLLAPLALYWILADD
;
A
#
# COMPACT_ATOMS: atom_id res chain seq x y z
N MET A 1 -13.41 43.05 32.40
CA MET A 1 -14.11 43.37 31.14
C MET A 1 -15.20 42.34 30.99
N SER A 2 -16.44 42.69 31.31
CA SER A 2 -17.58 41.78 31.12
C SER A 2 -17.86 41.68 29.64
N VAL A 3 -17.73 40.48 29.08
CA VAL A 3 -18.21 40.18 27.75
C VAL A 3 -19.72 40.39 27.79
N ILE A 4 -20.22 41.40 27.08
CA ILE A 4 -21.64 41.53 26.82
C ILE A 4 -21.89 40.53 25.70
N GLU A 5 -22.38 39.34 26.02
CA GLU A 5 -22.82 38.38 25.01
C GLU A 5 -24.23 38.76 24.56
N CYS A 6 -24.41 38.96 23.26
CA CYS A 6 -25.74 39.14 22.70
C CYS A 6 -26.35 37.78 22.37
N LEU A 7 -27.52 37.48 22.94
CA LEU A 7 -28.19 36.18 22.75
C LEU A 7 -28.64 35.92 21.30
N ARG A 8 -28.91 36.98 20.53
CA ARG A 8 -29.37 36.91 19.13
C ARG A 8 -28.25 37.10 18.09
N GLU A 9 -27.01 37.29 18.54
CA GLU A 9 -25.83 37.33 17.66
C GLU A 9 -25.71 36.10 16.74
N PRO A 10 -25.83 34.85 17.22
CA PRO A 10 -25.70 33.68 16.35
C PRO A 10 -26.83 33.56 15.32
N GLU A 11 -28.03 33.99 15.68
CA GLU A 11 -29.20 34.01 14.79
C GLU A 11 -29.02 35.01 13.65
N LEU A 12 -28.51 36.20 13.97
CA LEU A 12 -28.16 37.21 12.97
C LEU A 12 -26.98 36.76 12.09
N ALA A 13 -25.94 36.16 12.68
CA ALA A 13 -24.81 35.62 11.92
C ALA A 13 -25.26 34.56 10.91
N ASP A 14 -26.13 33.64 11.32
CA ASP A 14 -26.66 32.60 10.44
C ASP A 14 -27.57 33.18 9.34
N ALA A 15 -28.42 34.17 9.67
CA ALA A 15 -29.23 34.89 8.68
C ALA A 15 -28.35 35.60 7.63
N ILE A 16 -27.23 36.20 8.05
CA ILE A 16 -26.27 36.84 7.15
C ILE A 16 -25.53 35.79 6.32
N VAL A 17 -25.09 34.65 6.88
CA VAL A 17 -24.36 33.60 6.12
C VAL A 17 -25.28 32.85 5.15
N SER A 18 -26.54 32.63 5.53
CA SER A 18 -27.55 31.97 4.70
C SER A 18 -28.12 32.90 3.61
N GLY A 19 -27.98 34.21 3.76
CA GLY A 19 -28.44 35.19 2.75
C GLY A 19 -29.90 35.56 2.83
N LEU A 20 -30.46 35.35 4.01
CA LEU A 20 -31.83 35.74 4.32
C LEU A 20 -31.87 37.21 4.71
N TRP A 21 -30.79 37.75 5.26
CA TRP A 21 -30.66 39.18 5.52
C TRP A 21 -30.44 40.00 4.25
N PRO A 22 -31.11 41.16 4.06
CA PRO A 22 -32.17 41.73 4.91
C PRO A 22 -33.59 41.28 4.53
N ASP A 23 -33.81 40.85 3.28
CA ASP A 23 -35.16 40.80 2.70
C ASP A 23 -36.05 39.64 3.21
N ARG A 24 -35.47 38.60 3.81
CA ARG A 24 -36.16 37.37 4.25
C ARG A 24 -35.92 37.07 5.72
N CYS A 25 -35.82 38.11 6.54
CA CYS A 25 -35.63 38.00 7.98
C CYS A 25 -36.84 38.55 8.74
N ASP A 26 -37.04 38.07 9.96
CA ASP A 26 -38.12 38.56 10.83
C ASP A 26 -37.87 40.02 11.24
N GLU A 27 -38.95 40.80 11.32
CA GLU A 27 -38.91 42.22 11.69
C GLU A 27 -38.26 42.45 13.07
N ASP A 28 -38.48 41.51 14.00
CA ASP A 28 -37.89 41.52 15.34
C ASP A 28 -36.34 41.44 15.30
N LEU A 29 -35.78 40.70 14.34
CA LEU A 29 -34.33 40.59 14.18
C LEU A 29 -33.76 41.85 13.54
N HIS A 30 -34.51 42.49 12.63
CA HIS A 30 -34.17 43.81 12.09
C HIS A 30 -34.07 44.86 13.17
N HIS A 31 -35.13 45.01 13.97
CA HIS A 31 -35.15 45.96 15.08
C HIS A 31 -34.05 45.69 16.11
N HIS A 32 -33.75 44.42 16.39
CA HIS A 32 -32.67 44.06 17.29
C HIS A 32 -31.30 44.48 16.77
N ALA A 33 -31.02 44.27 15.47
CA ALA A 33 -29.74 44.61 14.87
C ALA A 33 -29.49 46.13 14.80
N GLU A 34 -30.55 46.94 14.72
CA GLU A 34 -30.45 48.40 14.78
C GLU A 34 -30.14 48.89 16.21
N THR A 35 -30.72 48.26 17.22
CA THR A 35 -30.62 48.68 18.62
C THR A 35 -29.39 48.13 19.34
N CYS A 36 -28.92 46.93 19.00
CA CYS A 36 -27.76 46.30 19.63
C CYS A 36 -26.45 46.68 18.93
N GLU A 37 -25.52 47.28 19.68
CA GLU A 37 -24.19 47.68 19.15
C GLU A 37 -23.38 46.49 18.63
N ILE A 38 -23.43 45.34 19.33
CA ILE A 38 -22.69 44.13 18.93
C ILE A 38 -23.19 43.59 17.59
N CYS A 39 -24.51 43.53 17.40
CA CYS A 39 -25.12 43.07 16.16
C CYS A 39 -24.87 44.05 15.01
N ARG A 40 -24.78 45.34 15.31
CA ARG A 40 -24.43 46.38 14.32
C ARG A 40 -22.98 46.26 13.86
N ASP A 41 -22.06 46.03 14.78
CA ASP A 41 -20.64 45.78 14.46
C ASP A 41 -20.48 44.48 13.67
N LEU A 42 -21.22 43.43 14.04
CA LEU A 42 -21.26 42.18 13.29
C LEU A 42 -21.75 42.39 11.85
N LEU A 43 -22.82 43.17 11.66
CA LEU A 43 -23.32 43.53 10.33
C LEU A 43 -22.29 44.32 9.51
N ALA A 44 -21.57 45.24 10.15
CA ALA A 44 -20.54 46.04 9.50
C ALA A 44 -19.39 45.19 8.93
N VAL A 45 -19.11 44.02 9.54
CA VAL A 45 -18.05 43.11 9.10
C VAL A 45 -18.58 42.02 8.16
N LEU A 46 -19.65 41.32 8.55
CA LEU A 46 -20.12 40.15 7.80
C LEU A 46 -20.82 40.52 6.49
N ASN A 47 -21.51 41.65 6.42
CA ASN A 47 -22.24 42.03 5.20
C ASN A 47 -21.28 42.32 4.02
N PRO A 48 -20.21 43.12 4.18
CA PRO A 48 -19.20 43.28 3.12
C PRO A 48 -18.51 41.96 2.74
N LEU A 49 -18.10 41.15 3.72
CA LEU A 49 -17.45 39.86 3.46
C LEU A 49 -18.36 38.92 2.64
N ARG A 50 -19.65 38.87 2.97
CA ARG A 50 -20.62 38.10 2.20
C ARG A 50 -20.75 38.63 0.78
N GLN A 51 -20.83 39.94 0.60
CA GLN A 51 -20.93 40.56 -0.73
C GLN A 51 -19.68 40.25 -1.57
N GLU A 52 -18.49 40.37 -1.00
CA GLU A 52 -17.23 39.99 -1.64
C GLU A 52 -17.21 38.50 -1.99
N HIS A 53 -17.67 37.63 -1.10
CA HIS A 53 -17.77 36.19 -1.36
C HIS A 53 -18.73 35.89 -2.51
N VAL A 54 -19.92 36.51 -2.53
CA VAL A 54 -20.89 36.35 -3.62
C VAL A 54 -20.30 36.82 -4.95
N GLU A 55 -19.60 37.95 -4.95
CA GLU A 55 -18.96 38.48 -6.15
C GLU A 55 -17.79 37.61 -6.62
N ALA A 56 -16.96 37.13 -5.70
CA ALA A 56 -15.90 36.17 -6.00
C ALA A 56 -16.47 34.87 -6.58
N CYS A 57 -17.57 34.35 -6.04
CA CYS A 57 -18.27 33.19 -6.60
C CYS A 57 -18.85 33.46 -7.99
N ARG A 58 -19.35 34.68 -8.26
CA ARG A 58 -19.85 35.06 -9.60
C ARG A 58 -18.73 35.20 -10.62
N GLN A 59 -17.58 35.75 -10.21
CA GLN A 59 -16.40 35.91 -11.06
C GLN A 59 -15.61 34.61 -11.24
N ALA A 60 -15.81 33.63 -10.36
CA ALA A 60 -15.18 32.33 -10.47
C ALA A 60 -15.64 31.61 -11.75
N SER A 61 -14.71 31.45 -12.69
CA SER A 61 -14.90 30.57 -13.84
C SER A 61 -14.86 29.12 -13.37
N VAL A 62 -16.05 28.55 -13.10
CA VAL A 62 -16.16 27.15 -12.69
C VAL A 62 -15.83 26.26 -13.89
N PRO A 63 -14.86 25.33 -13.78
CA PRO A 63 -14.60 24.38 -14.85
C PRO A 63 -15.85 23.53 -15.11
N SER A 64 -16.05 23.12 -16.37
CA SER A 64 -17.22 22.32 -16.74
C SER A 64 -17.41 21.13 -15.79
N ALA A 65 -18.66 20.80 -15.46
CA ALA A 65 -19.00 19.70 -14.54
C ALA A 65 -18.31 18.37 -14.93
N ARG A 66 -18.08 18.16 -16.23
CA ARG A 66 -17.33 17.01 -16.77
C ARG A 66 -15.88 16.96 -16.27
N VAL A 67 -15.18 18.09 -16.22
CA VAL A 67 -13.79 18.16 -15.76
C VAL A 67 -13.72 17.89 -14.25
N VAL A 68 -14.66 18.43 -13.48
CA VAL A 68 -14.76 18.16 -12.04
C VAL A 68 -15.03 16.68 -11.78
N TRP A 69 -16.04 16.12 -12.46
CA TRP A 69 -16.38 14.71 -12.36
C TRP A 69 -15.20 13.82 -12.78
N TRP A 70 -14.51 14.15 -13.86
CA TRP A 70 -13.34 13.41 -14.31
C TRP A 70 -12.23 13.41 -13.25
N ARG A 71 -11.91 14.56 -12.67
CA ARG A 71 -10.89 14.66 -11.60
C ARG A 71 -11.30 13.85 -10.36
N ALA A 72 -12.56 13.92 -9.96
CA ALA A 72 -13.07 13.13 -8.85
C ALA A 72 -12.97 11.63 -9.14
N HIS A 73 -13.34 11.21 -10.35
CA HIS A 73 -13.31 9.80 -10.74
C HIS A 73 -11.89 9.25 -10.89
N VAL A 74 -10.93 10.08 -11.33
CA VAL A 74 -9.50 9.71 -11.35
C VAL A 74 -8.96 9.50 -9.94
N ARG A 75 -9.33 10.37 -8.97
CA ARG A 75 -8.95 10.19 -7.56
C ARG A 75 -9.55 8.92 -6.96
N ALA A 76 -10.84 8.69 -7.17
CA ALA A 76 -11.52 7.48 -6.72
C ALA A 76 -10.89 6.20 -7.32
N ARG A 77 -10.46 6.27 -8.60
CA ARG A 77 -9.73 5.16 -9.23
C ARG A 77 -8.31 5.01 -8.70
N ALA A 78 -7.62 6.08 -8.34
CA ALA A 78 -6.30 6.01 -7.74
C ALA A 78 -6.36 5.39 -6.34
N GLU A 79 -7.35 5.76 -5.54
CA GLU A 79 -7.62 5.18 -4.21
C GLU A 79 -8.00 3.69 -4.32
N ALA A 80 -8.86 3.33 -5.29
CA ALA A 80 -9.18 1.92 -5.56
C ALA A 80 -8.00 1.14 -6.18
N ALA A 81 -7.12 1.79 -6.93
CA ALA A 81 -5.93 1.15 -7.47
C ALA A 81 -4.92 0.87 -6.36
N GLN A 82 -4.76 1.75 -5.38
CA GLN A 82 -3.88 1.51 -4.21
C GLN A 82 -4.28 0.23 -3.46
N THR A 83 -5.58 -0.07 -3.35
CA THR A 83 -6.06 -1.32 -2.74
C THR A 83 -5.90 -2.55 -3.63
N VAL A 84 -5.75 -2.38 -4.95
CA VAL A 84 -5.62 -3.48 -5.93
C VAL A 84 -4.19 -3.65 -6.47
N THR A 85 -3.25 -2.74 -6.21
CA THR A 85 -1.85 -2.88 -6.65
C THR A 85 -1.04 -3.87 -5.83
N GLN A 86 -1.47 -4.20 -4.60
CA GLN A 86 -0.81 -5.24 -3.80
C GLN A 86 -0.73 -6.62 -4.51
N PRO A 87 -1.80 -7.19 -5.07
CA PRO A 87 -1.73 -8.54 -5.66
C PRO A 87 -0.82 -8.67 -6.91
N ILE A 88 -0.56 -7.60 -7.66
CA ILE A 88 0.30 -7.68 -8.86
C ILE A 88 1.79 -7.78 -8.48
N ALA A 89 2.20 -7.12 -7.39
CA ALA A 89 3.55 -7.27 -6.87
C ALA A 89 3.82 -8.70 -6.36
N TRP A 90 2.80 -9.35 -5.81
CA TRP A 90 2.90 -10.72 -5.25
C TRP A 90 3.21 -11.75 -6.34
N LEU A 91 2.59 -11.63 -7.51
CA LEU A 91 2.80 -12.55 -8.64
C LEU A 91 4.24 -12.47 -9.20
N ASN A 92 4.83 -11.27 -9.24
CA ASN A 92 6.21 -11.10 -9.69
C ASN A 92 7.24 -11.62 -8.67
N GLY A 93 6.92 -11.54 -7.37
CA GLY A 93 7.75 -12.16 -6.32
C GLY A 93 7.82 -13.68 -6.46
N ILE A 94 6.68 -14.34 -6.66
CA ILE A 94 6.64 -15.82 -6.76
C ILE A 94 7.38 -16.31 -8.02
N THR A 95 7.18 -15.64 -9.16
CA THR A 95 7.83 -16.05 -10.41
C THR A 95 9.34 -15.90 -10.34
N THR A 96 9.87 -14.80 -9.81
CA THR A 96 11.32 -14.59 -9.68
C THR A 96 11.97 -15.60 -8.75
N VAL A 97 11.36 -15.92 -7.60
CA VAL A 97 11.87 -16.95 -6.68
C VAL A 97 11.90 -18.33 -7.35
N SER A 98 10.85 -18.69 -8.10
CA SER A 98 10.79 -19.98 -8.80
C SER A 98 11.87 -20.12 -9.87
N VAL A 99 12.13 -19.06 -10.64
CA VAL A 99 13.17 -19.05 -11.69
C VAL A 99 14.56 -19.18 -11.08
N ILE A 100 14.84 -18.49 -9.97
CA ILE A 100 16.12 -18.59 -9.27
C ILE A 100 16.33 -20.00 -8.72
N ALA A 101 15.30 -20.60 -8.11
CA ALA A 101 15.38 -21.96 -7.58
C ALA A 101 15.72 -22.99 -8.68
N VAL A 102 15.05 -22.90 -9.84
CA VAL A 102 15.32 -23.79 -10.99
C VAL A 102 16.73 -23.55 -11.54
N ALA A 103 17.16 -22.29 -11.68
CA ALA A 103 18.50 -21.97 -12.17
C ALA A 103 19.61 -22.54 -11.27
N VAL A 104 19.46 -22.44 -9.95
CA VAL A 104 20.42 -23.00 -8.98
C VAL A 104 20.43 -24.53 -9.06
N ALA A 105 19.27 -25.18 -9.17
CA ALA A 105 19.19 -26.63 -9.29
C ALA A 105 19.87 -27.14 -10.57
N VAL A 106 19.66 -26.48 -11.70
CA VAL A 106 20.29 -26.83 -12.98
C VAL A 106 21.80 -26.61 -12.92
N MET A 107 22.25 -25.49 -12.33
CA MET A 107 23.68 -25.20 -12.18
C MET A 107 24.39 -26.25 -11.31
N GLY A 108 23.77 -26.64 -10.19
CA GLY A 108 24.29 -27.69 -9.32
C GLY A 108 24.38 -29.05 -10.03
N ALA A 109 23.35 -29.42 -10.79
CA ALA A 109 23.36 -30.65 -11.58
C ALA A 109 24.45 -30.63 -12.66
N ALA A 110 24.61 -29.51 -13.38
CA ALA A 110 25.63 -29.34 -14.41
C ALA A 110 27.05 -29.50 -13.83
N TRP A 111 27.32 -28.91 -12.66
CA TRP A 111 28.61 -29.05 -11.98
C TRP A 111 28.92 -30.51 -11.60
N ARG A 112 27.93 -31.24 -11.08
CA ARG A 112 28.09 -32.66 -10.73
C ARG A 112 28.35 -33.54 -11.95
N ILE A 113 27.67 -33.25 -13.06
CA ILE A 113 27.90 -33.95 -14.33
C ILE A 113 29.32 -33.69 -14.83
N PHE A 114 29.79 -32.45 -14.71
CA PHE A 114 31.14 -32.08 -15.11
C PHE A 114 32.21 -32.81 -14.27
N GLU A 115 32.08 -32.82 -12.93
CA GLU A 115 33.03 -33.52 -12.06
C GLU A 115 33.01 -35.04 -12.25
N ALA A 116 31.84 -35.64 -12.44
CA ALA A 116 31.73 -37.08 -12.71
C ALA A 116 32.40 -37.47 -14.04
N ARG A 117 32.24 -36.65 -15.09
CA ARG A 117 32.96 -36.83 -16.37
C ARG A 117 34.48 -36.69 -16.19
N ARG A 118 34.93 -35.75 -15.37
CA ARG A 118 36.36 -35.55 -15.07
C ARG A 118 36.99 -36.75 -14.38
N LEU A 119 36.24 -37.43 -13.50
CA LEU A 119 36.67 -38.62 -12.76
C LEU A 119 36.47 -39.94 -13.54
N GLY A 120 35.97 -39.89 -14.79
CA GLY A 120 35.74 -41.08 -15.61
C GLY A 120 34.57 -41.97 -15.13
N VAL A 121 33.69 -41.43 -14.29
CA VAL A 121 32.53 -42.15 -13.73
C VAL A 121 31.31 -41.89 -14.61
N ASN A 122 30.68 -42.96 -15.10
CA ASN A 122 29.42 -42.84 -15.83
C ASN A 122 28.27 -42.59 -14.85
N LEU A 123 27.66 -41.40 -14.94
CA LEU A 123 26.40 -41.09 -14.29
C LEU A 123 25.28 -41.94 -14.92
N SER A 124 24.90 -43.01 -14.24
CA SER A 124 23.69 -43.76 -14.60
C SER A 124 22.43 -42.99 -14.16
N TRP A 125 21.33 -43.19 -14.87
CA TRP A 125 20.00 -42.67 -14.49
C TRP A 125 19.61 -43.04 -13.05
N ASP A 126 20.11 -44.17 -12.56
CA ASP A 126 19.90 -44.67 -11.19
C ASP A 126 20.58 -43.81 -10.10
N SER A 127 21.56 -42.98 -10.48
CA SER A 127 22.20 -42.03 -9.57
C SER A 127 21.47 -40.69 -9.52
N VAL A 128 20.80 -40.31 -10.62
CA VAL A 128 19.98 -39.10 -10.71
C VAL A 128 18.70 -39.25 -9.90
N SER A 129 18.04 -40.42 -9.98
CA SER A 129 16.83 -40.70 -9.18
C SER A 129 17.08 -40.59 -7.68
N ARG A 130 18.25 -41.01 -7.19
CA ARG A 130 18.65 -40.90 -5.77
C ARG A 130 18.86 -39.46 -5.28
N LEU A 131 19.08 -38.50 -6.17
CA LEU A 131 19.15 -37.07 -5.79
C LEU A 131 17.76 -36.45 -5.61
N PHE A 132 16.73 -37.04 -6.22
CA PHE A 132 15.34 -36.59 -6.11
C PHE A 132 14.51 -37.41 -5.11
N ASP A 133 15.08 -38.49 -4.56
CA ASP A 133 14.43 -39.35 -3.59
C ASP A 133 14.59 -38.78 -2.17
N PHE A 134 13.69 -37.87 -1.79
CA PHE A 134 13.69 -37.18 -0.50
C PHE A 134 13.38 -38.10 0.72
N GLY A 135 13.11 -39.39 0.50
CA GLY A 135 12.49 -40.27 1.50
C GLY A 135 13.29 -41.49 1.97
N ALA A 136 14.49 -41.79 1.45
CA ALA A 136 15.16 -43.07 1.75
C ALA A 136 16.33 -42.95 2.75
N PRO A 137 16.25 -43.53 3.96
CA PRO A 137 17.41 -43.65 4.84
C PRO A 137 18.43 -44.64 4.23
N THR A 138 19.63 -44.15 3.98
CA THR A 138 20.73 -44.85 3.31
C THR A 138 21.29 -46.00 4.18
N ARG A 139 20.76 -47.21 3.99
CA ARG A 139 21.21 -48.43 4.70
C ARG A 139 22.46 -49.13 4.13
N SER A 140 23.15 -48.59 3.13
CA SER A 140 24.28 -49.28 2.48
C SER A 140 25.65 -48.66 2.75
N ALA A 141 25.92 -48.22 3.99
CA ALA A 141 27.22 -47.69 4.41
C ALA A 141 27.92 -48.59 5.42
N ALA A 142 28.06 -49.90 5.14
CA ALA A 142 28.95 -50.75 5.94
C ALA A 142 30.40 -50.75 5.42
N ASN A 143 30.63 -50.54 4.11
CA ASN A 143 31.97 -50.74 3.51
C ASN A 143 32.59 -49.48 2.86
N GLY A 144 32.01 -48.28 3.06
CA GLY A 144 32.46 -47.03 2.40
C GLY A 144 32.70 -45.84 3.33
N LEU A 145 32.85 -46.09 4.64
CA LEU A 145 32.77 -45.04 5.67
C LEU A 145 34.00 -44.13 5.83
N ALA A 146 35.08 -44.33 5.08
CA ALA A 146 36.26 -43.45 5.15
C ALA A 146 36.31 -42.37 4.06
N ALA A 147 35.61 -42.52 2.93
CA ALA A 147 35.73 -41.61 1.79
C ALA A 147 34.52 -40.65 1.62
N VAL A 148 33.43 -40.87 2.35
CA VAL A 148 32.15 -40.17 2.11
C VAL A 148 31.80 -39.17 3.21
N SER A 149 32.50 -39.19 4.35
CA SER A 149 32.16 -38.35 5.51
C SER A 149 32.43 -36.86 5.33
N THR A 150 33.28 -36.44 4.39
CA THR A 150 33.52 -35.02 4.09
C THR A 150 32.69 -34.49 2.91
N MET A 151 32.07 -35.36 2.11
CA MET A 151 31.38 -34.97 0.87
C MET A 151 29.84 -34.89 1.02
N VAL A 152 29.28 -35.52 2.06
CA VAL A 152 27.83 -35.50 2.33
C VAL A 152 27.40 -34.27 3.14
N TRP A 153 28.30 -33.71 3.96
CA TRP A 153 27.98 -32.56 4.81
C TRP A 153 27.84 -31.23 4.05
N ASP A 154 28.59 -31.04 2.96
CA ASP A 154 28.47 -29.82 2.14
C ASP A 154 27.16 -29.81 1.33
N SER A 155 26.72 -30.98 0.85
CA SER A 155 25.56 -31.08 -0.04
C SER A 155 24.22 -30.97 0.69
N THR A 156 24.13 -31.46 1.93
CA THR A 156 22.91 -31.32 2.74
C THR A 156 22.76 -29.88 3.22
N VAL A 157 23.82 -29.23 3.67
CA VAL A 157 23.77 -27.82 4.10
C VAL A 157 23.41 -26.89 2.95
N PHE A 158 23.89 -27.15 1.74
CA PHE A 158 23.53 -26.34 0.56
C PHE A 158 22.04 -26.51 0.18
N VAL A 159 21.53 -27.74 0.20
CA VAL A 159 20.12 -28.01 -0.14
C VAL A 159 19.18 -27.46 0.94
N TRP A 160 19.53 -27.61 2.21
CA TRP A 160 18.78 -27.01 3.33
C TRP A 160 18.89 -25.49 3.34
N GLY A 161 20.04 -24.92 2.97
CA GLY A 161 20.25 -23.48 2.86
C GLY A 161 19.45 -22.85 1.71
N VAL A 162 19.46 -23.48 0.53
CA VAL A 162 18.64 -23.04 -0.61
C VAL A 162 17.15 -23.23 -0.31
N GLY A 163 16.76 -24.35 0.29
CA GLY A 163 15.38 -24.59 0.72
C GLY A 163 14.91 -23.59 1.78
N ALA A 164 15.76 -23.27 2.76
CA ALA A 164 15.49 -22.25 3.77
C ALA A 164 15.40 -20.85 3.13
N CYS A 165 16.29 -20.48 2.20
CA CYS A 165 16.20 -19.20 1.50
C CYS A 165 14.94 -19.10 0.62
N VAL A 166 14.52 -20.18 -0.04
CA VAL A 166 13.30 -20.23 -0.87
C VAL A 166 12.04 -20.16 -0.01
N LEU A 167 12.06 -20.69 1.23
CA LEU A 167 10.93 -20.62 2.16
C LEU A 167 10.92 -19.33 3.01
N LEU A 168 12.08 -18.79 3.38
CA LEU A 168 12.22 -17.60 4.21
C LEU A 168 12.11 -16.30 3.40
N ALA A 169 12.52 -16.28 2.13
CA ALA A 169 12.40 -15.08 1.31
C ALA A 169 10.94 -14.63 1.09
N PRO A 170 9.97 -15.52 0.77
CA PRO A 170 8.56 -15.15 0.69
C PRO A 170 7.98 -14.73 2.05
N LEU A 171 8.46 -15.34 3.13
CA LEU A 171 7.95 -15.12 4.48
C LEU A 171 8.46 -13.79 5.06
N ALA A 172 9.72 -13.44 4.82
CA ALA A 172 10.29 -12.14 5.14
C ALA A 172 9.66 -11.01 4.31
N LEU A 173 9.38 -11.27 3.03
CA LEU A 173 8.67 -10.33 2.17
C LEU A 173 7.23 -10.10 2.65
N TYR A 174 6.56 -11.15 3.11
CA TYR A 174 5.22 -11.07 3.72
C TYR A 174 5.22 -10.26 5.01
N TRP A 175 6.20 -10.48 5.89
CA TRP A 175 6.29 -9.76 7.17
C TRP A 175 6.60 -8.27 6.99
N ILE A 176 7.52 -7.91 6.08
CA ILE A 176 7.82 -6.50 5.79
C ILE A 176 6.63 -5.75 5.20
N LEU A 177 5.78 -6.43 4.42
CA LEU A 177 4.59 -5.80 3.83
C LEU A 177 3.37 -5.78 4.76
N ALA A 178 3.38 -6.55 5.85
CA ALA A 178 2.30 -6.61 6.82
C ALA A 178 2.45 -5.58 7.95
N ASP A 179 3.64 -4.99 8.10
CA ASP A 179 3.96 -3.98 9.11
C ASP A 179 3.72 -2.53 8.63
N ASP A 180 3.45 -2.32 7.34
CA ASP A 180 3.01 -1.04 6.73
C ASP A 180 1.48 -1.00 6.51
#